data_AF-A0A383CWI2-F1
#
_entry.id   AF-A0A383CWI2-F1
#
_cell.length_a   1.000
_cell.length_b   1.000
_cell.length_c   1.000
_cell.angle_alpha   90.00
_cell.angle_beta   90.00
_cell.angle_gamma   90.00
#
_symmetry.space_group_name_H-M   'P 1'
#
loop_
_entity.id
_entity.type
_entity.pdbx_description
1 polymer ?
#
loop_
_entity_poly.entity_id
_entity_poly.type
_entity_poly.pdbx_seq_one_letter_code
_entity_poly.pdbx_strand_id
1 'polypeptide(L)'
;VKQQRTIYFNDARHYYLFVFEPPMTLEDACRPIDECSGTSIDTFIYGVARADGLFYNSKAGMQFKHGEHGTDSPGFKQAAYWRLWNNLQSLIDRGIDPLSVLIDKAHSQNMEFFASLRLGAYGGINPEFLLENGGGGFLHREVRNHQSKVLKELADDYQTDGLELDFAAPPAGDSYLLPENHTRKDKGIITDWVSEISSIVKNRNKPKVLGARIYPTE
;
A
#
# COMPACT_ATOMS: atom_id res chain seq x y z
N VAL A 1 -0.27 18.20 23.92
CA VAL A 1 -1.21 17.07 24.15
C VAL A 1 -1.05 16.11 22.98
N LYS A 2 -0.87 14.79 23.21
CA LYS A 2 -0.81 13.81 22.11
C LYS A 2 -2.22 13.68 21.52
N GLN A 3 -2.35 13.79 20.20
CA GLN A 3 -3.63 13.55 19.51
C GLN A 3 -3.99 12.07 19.66
N GLN A 4 -5.14 11.79 20.25
CA GLN A 4 -5.72 10.45 20.28
C GLN A 4 -6.38 10.20 18.93
N ARG A 5 -6.17 9.00 18.37
CA ARG A 5 -6.76 8.55 17.11
C ARG A 5 -7.54 7.27 17.34
N THR A 6 -8.66 7.12 16.65
CA THR A 6 -9.37 5.86 16.52
C THR A 6 -9.26 5.39 15.07
N ILE A 7 -8.57 4.29 14.89
CA ILE A 7 -8.01 3.88 13.60
C ILE A 7 -8.80 2.69 13.03
N TYR A 8 -9.14 2.75 11.75
CA TYR A 8 -9.65 1.60 10.99
C TYR A 8 -8.70 1.28 9.83
N PHE A 9 -8.32 0.01 9.68
CA PHE A 9 -7.49 -0.46 8.57
C PHE A 9 -8.31 -1.27 7.57
N ASN A 10 -8.26 -0.86 6.30
CA ASN A 10 -8.87 -1.58 5.19
C ASN A 10 -7.76 -2.11 4.24
N ASP A 11 -7.83 -3.40 3.90
CA ASP A 11 -6.80 -4.08 3.10
C ASP A 11 -7.01 -3.97 1.57
N ALA A 12 -7.96 -3.13 1.16
CA ALA A 12 -8.43 -2.84 -0.19
C ALA A 12 -9.14 -3.97 -0.93
N ARG A 13 -9.08 -5.22 -0.46
CA ARG A 13 -9.37 -6.38 -1.31
C ARG A 13 -10.64 -7.09 -0.91
N HIS A 14 -10.64 -7.71 0.27
CA HIS A 14 -11.58 -8.79 0.60
C HIS A 14 -13.04 -8.34 0.66
N TYR A 15 -13.28 -7.11 1.12
CA TYR A 15 -14.62 -6.53 1.24
C TYR A 15 -14.81 -5.30 0.34
N TYR A 16 -13.89 -5.08 -0.61
CA TYR A 16 -13.94 -3.94 -1.53
C TYR A 16 -13.66 -4.39 -2.96
N LEU A 17 -12.41 -4.34 -3.43
CA LEU A 17 -12.12 -4.56 -4.84
C LEU A 17 -12.47 -5.97 -5.36
N PHE A 18 -12.60 -6.98 -4.48
CA PHE A 18 -12.96 -8.35 -4.86
C PHE A 18 -14.47 -8.59 -5.06
N VAL A 19 -15.32 -7.69 -4.56
CA VAL A 19 -16.76 -7.98 -4.43
C VAL A 19 -17.65 -7.16 -5.36
N PHE A 20 -17.17 -6.04 -5.90
CA PHE A 20 -17.93 -5.24 -6.88
C PHE A 20 -17.76 -5.76 -8.30
N GLU A 21 -18.85 -5.75 -9.08
CA GLU A 21 -18.80 -6.03 -10.51
C GLU A 21 -18.36 -4.78 -11.29
N PRO A 22 -17.43 -4.91 -12.25
CA PRO A 22 -17.04 -3.80 -13.11
C PRO A 22 -18.13 -3.48 -14.15
N PRO A 23 -18.21 -2.21 -14.60
CA PRO A 23 -17.38 -1.09 -14.19
C PRO A 23 -17.79 -0.53 -12.81
N MET A 24 -16.81 -0.19 -11.98
CA MET A 24 -17.04 0.36 -10.65
C MET A 24 -17.72 1.72 -10.73
N THR A 25 -18.75 1.98 -9.93
CA THR A 25 -19.34 3.32 -9.82
C THR A 25 -18.52 4.20 -8.88
N LEU A 26 -18.70 5.53 -8.94
CA LEU A 26 -18.10 6.43 -7.93
C LEU A 26 -18.65 6.15 -6.52
N GLU A 27 -19.90 5.72 -6.41
CA GLU A 27 -20.50 5.33 -5.12
C GLU A 27 -19.80 4.10 -4.55
N ASP A 28 -19.63 3.06 -5.36
CA ASP A 28 -18.93 1.84 -4.94
C ASP A 28 -17.47 2.14 -4.60
N ALA A 29 -16.81 3.01 -5.38
CA ALA A 29 -15.44 3.43 -5.11
C ALA A 29 -15.30 4.11 -3.73
N CYS A 30 -16.32 4.83 -3.27
CA CYS A 30 -16.35 5.47 -1.95
C CYS A 30 -16.67 4.52 -0.78
N ARG A 31 -17.15 3.30 -1.07
CA ARG A 31 -17.69 2.38 -0.06
C ARG A 31 -16.78 2.13 1.15
N PRO A 32 -15.45 1.95 1.00
CA PRO A 32 -14.57 1.72 2.14
C PRO A 32 -14.57 2.85 3.16
N ILE A 33 -14.82 4.09 2.73
CA ILE A 33 -14.91 5.21 3.66
C ILE A 33 -16.32 5.30 4.25
N ASP A 34 -17.34 5.09 3.41
CA ASP A 34 -18.73 5.13 3.85
C ASP A 34 -19.06 4.08 4.92
N GLU A 35 -18.39 2.92 4.91
CA GLU A 35 -18.64 1.83 5.89
C GLU A 35 -18.27 2.21 7.33
N CYS A 36 -17.31 3.13 7.52
CA CYS A 36 -16.92 3.62 8.84
C CYS A 36 -17.38 5.06 9.11
N SER A 37 -18.03 5.72 8.14
CA SER A 37 -18.58 7.05 8.32
C SER A 37 -19.66 7.11 9.40
N GLY A 38 -19.61 8.14 10.24
CA GLY A 38 -20.55 8.32 11.36
C GLY A 38 -20.27 7.43 12.57
N THR A 39 -19.20 6.63 12.55
CA THR A 39 -18.67 5.94 13.72
C THR A 39 -17.69 6.85 14.48
N SER A 40 -17.00 6.33 15.50
CA SER A 40 -15.93 7.06 16.19
C SER A 40 -14.58 7.00 15.49
N ILE A 41 -14.48 6.36 14.31
CA ILE A 41 -13.25 6.32 13.51
C ILE A 41 -12.94 7.72 13.01
N ASP A 42 -11.73 8.19 13.27
CA ASP A 42 -11.22 9.50 12.84
C ASP A 42 -10.01 9.38 11.89
N THR A 43 -9.45 8.18 11.75
CA THR A 43 -8.28 7.91 10.91
C THR A 43 -8.50 6.62 10.13
N PHE A 44 -8.53 6.72 8.81
CA PHE A 44 -8.66 5.59 7.89
C PHE A 44 -7.29 5.22 7.31
N ILE A 45 -6.87 3.97 7.49
CA ILE A 45 -5.64 3.43 6.92
C ILE A 45 -5.99 2.49 5.77
N TYR A 46 -5.53 2.83 4.57
CA TYR A 46 -5.80 2.06 3.36
C TYR A 46 -4.54 1.33 2.87
N GLY A 47 -4.60 0.00 2.79
CA GLY A 47 -3.55 -0.81 2.18
C GLY A 47 -3.48 -0.57 0.68
N VAL A 48 -2.46 0.13 0.19
CA VAL A 48 -2.37 0.55 -1.22
C VAL A 48 -1.80 -0.51 -2.16
N ALA A 49 -1.41 -1.67 -1.63
CA ALA A 49 -0.65 -2.67 -2.36
C ALA A 49 -0.91 -4.11 -1.90
N ARG A 50 -0.67 -5.03 -2.81
CA ARG A 50 -0.34 -6.44 -2.54
C ARG A 50 0.90 -6.77 -3.36
N ALA A 51 1.73 -7.70 -2.89
CA ALA A 51 2.94 -8.22 -3.55
C ALA A 51 3.10 -7.93 -5.06
N ASP A 52 2.09 -8.25 -5.87
CA ASP A 52 2.06 -8.19 -7.33
C ASP A 52 1.52 -6.87 -7.93
N GLY A 53 1.22 -5.85 -7.13
CA GLY A 53 0.98 -4.49 -7.61
C GLY A 53 0.18 -3.56 -6.70
N LEU A 54 0.14 -2.31 -7.13
CA LEU A 54 -0.52 -1.18 -6.47
C LEU A 54 -1.99 -1.07 -6.87
N PHE A 55 -2.83 -0.60 -5.97
CA PHE A 55 -4.28 -0.42 -6.17
C PHE A 55 -4.65 1.00 -6.65
N TYR A 56 -3.73 1.64 -7.36
CA TYR A 56 -3.90 2.96 -7.94
C TYR A 56 -2.94 3.13 -9.12
N ASN A 57 -3.13 4.19 -9.91
CA ASN A 57 -2.33 4.45 -11.11
C ASN A 57 -1.00 5.14 -10.77
N SER A 58 -0.10 4.38 -10.14
CA SER A 58 1.22 4.85 -9.72
C SER A 58 2.14 5.16 -10.91
N LYS A 59 2.95 6.20 -10.77
CA LYS A 59 4.10 6.52 -11.66
C LYS A 59 5.39 5.88 -11.15
N ALA A 60 5.42 5.43 -9.90
CA ALA A 60 6.61 4.90 -9.23
C ALA A 60 6.69 3.36 -9.22
N GLY A 61 5.54 2.68 -9.28
CA GLY A 61 5.43 1.23 -9.20
C GLY A 61 4.42 0.63 -10.17
N MET A 62 4.37 -0.70 -10.21
CA MET A 62 3.47 -1.43 -11.09
C MET A 62 2.06 -1.50 -10.49
N GLN A 63 1.04 -1.11 -11.26
CA GLN A 63 -0.35 -1.36 -10.89
C GLN A 63 -0.65 -2.87 -10.89
N PHE A 64 -1.50 -3.32 -9.97
CA PHE A 64 -1.99 -4.70 -9.98
C PHE A 64 -2.61 -5.04 -11.33
N LYS A 65 -2.28 -6.23 -11.87
CA LYS A 65 -2.82 -6.69 -13.16
C LYS A 65 -3.33 -8.12 -13.17
N HIS A 66 -2.51 -9.12 -12.82
CA HIS A 66 -2.84 -10.52 -13.13
C HIS A 66 -3.06 -11.43 -11.91
N GLY A 67 -2.88 -10.94 -10.68
CA GLY A 67 -2.83 -11.84 -9.54
C GLY A 67 -1.49 -12.59 -9.48
N GLU A 68 -1.44 -13.65 -8.67
CA GLU A 68 -0.23 -14.36 -8.18
C GLU A 68 0.78 -14.93 -9.20
N HIS A 69 0.72 -14.64 -10.51
CA HIS A 69 1.82 -14.97 -11.41
C HIS A 69 2.07 -13.87 -12.44
N GLY A 70 3.35 -13.64 -12.71
CA GLY A 70 3.91 -12.54 -13.49
C GLY A 70 3.37 -12.36 -14.91
N THR A 71 3.99 -11.43 -15.63
CA THR A 71 3.58 -10.88 -16.93
C THR A 71 3.22 -11.89 -18.03
N ASP A 72 3.58 -13.16 -17.85
CA ASP A 72 3.46 -14.22 -18.84
C ASP A 72 2.23 -15.13 -18.62
N SER A 73 1.40 -14.89 -17.60
CA SER A 73 0.15 -15.63 -17.40
C SER A 73 -1.00 -15.02 -18.24
N PRO A 74 -1.65 -15.78 -19.15
CA PRO A 74 -2.58 -15.22 -20.14
C PRO A 74 -3.95 -14.82 -19.58
N GLY A 75 -4.17 -14.84 -18.26
CA GLY A 75 -5.47 -14.49 -17.69
C GLY A 75 -5.53 -14.48 -16.17
N PHE A 76 -6.68 -14.07 -15.65
CA PHE A 76 -6.96 -14.04 -14.22
C PHE A 76 -7.27 -15.44 -13.70
N LYS A 77 -6.52 -15.93 -12.71
CA LYS A 77 -6.78 -17.23 -12.08
C LYS A 77 -8.06 -17.27 -11.22
N GLN A 78 -8.57 -16.10 -10.82
CA GLN A 78 -9.75 -15.97 -9.97
C GLN A 78 -10.61 -14.79 -10.41
N ALA A 79 -11.94 -14.93 -10.27
CA ALA A 79 -12.89 -13.86 -10.54
C ALA A 79 -12.60 -12.61 -9.69
N ALA A 80 -12.15 -12.79 -8.45
CA ALA A 80 -11.77 -11.69 -7.56
C ALA A 80 -10.65 -10.80 -8.14
N TYR A 81 -9.64 -11.39 -8.79
CA TYR A 81 -8.55 -10.62 -9.41
C TYR A 81 -9.01 -9.93 -10.70
N TRP A 82 -9.88 -10.61 -11.46
CA TRP A 82 -10.51 -10.01 -12.64
C TRP A 82 -11.33 -8.78 -12.23
N ARG A 83 -12.16 -8.88 -11.19
CA ARG A 83 -12.93 -7.76 -10.64
C ARG A 83 -12.01 -6.63 -10.18
N LEU A 84 -11.00 -6.94 -9.38
CA LEU A 84 -10.06 -5.93 -8.87
C LEU A 84 -9.43 -5.13 -10.02
N TRP A 85 -8.86 -5.81 -11.01
CA TRP A 85 -8.22 -5.12 -12.13
C TRP A 85 -9.22 -4.32 -12.97
N ASN A 86 -10.34 -4.92 -13.37
CA ASN A 86 -11.32 -4.23 -14.21
C ASN A 86 -11.99 -3.05 -13.48
N ASN A 87 -12.20 -3.14 -12.17
CA ASN A 87 -12.74 -2.03 -11.38
C ASN A 87 -11.75 -0.86 -11.36
N LEU A 88 -10.49 -1.11 -11.01
CA LEU A 88 -9.44 -0.09 -11.04
C LEU A 88 -9.29 0.51 -12.45
N GLN A 89 -9.19 -0.34 -13.47
CA GLN A 89 -9.04 0.10 -14.85
C GLN A 89 -10.24 0.93 -15.31
N SER A 90 -11.46 0.53 -14.96
CA SER A 90 -12.66 1.28 -15.33
C SER A 90 -12.67 2.71 -14.77
N LEU A 91 -12.18 2.93 -13.54
CA LEU A 91 -12.04 4.27 -12.96
C LEU A 91 -10.98 5.07 -13.71
N ILE A 92 -9.80 4.47 -13.92
CA ILE A 92 -8.66 5.10 -14.60
C ILE A 92 -9.01 5.50 -16.04
N ASP A 93 -9.69 4.64 -16.80
CA ASP A 93 -10.11 4.91 -18.19
C ASP A 93 -11.09 6.09 -18.29
N ARG A 94 -11.84 6.37 -17.20
CA ARG A 94 -12.73 7.53 -17.08
C ARG A 94 -12.02 8.78 -16.53
N GLY A 95 -10.70 8.73 -16.34
CA GLY A 95 -9.91 9.82 -15.76
C GLY A 95 -10.11 10.01 -14.25
N ILE A 96 -10.60 8.97 -13.56
CA ILE A 96 -10.84 8.99 -12.11
C ILE A 96 -9.69 8.25 -11.43
N ASP A 97 -8.90 8.96 -10.63
CA ASP A 97 -7.85 8.34 -9.81
C ASP A 97 -8.49 7.62 -8.60
N PRO A 98 -8.36 6.29 -8.47
CA PRO A 98 -9.01 5.54 -7.38
C PRO A 98 -8.58 5.95 -5.97
N LEU A 99 -7.31 6.32 -5.79
CA LEU A 99 -6.79 6.68 -4.48
C LEU A 99 -7.24 8.08 -4.08
N SER A 100 -7.25 9.04 -5.01
CA SER A 100 -7.78 10.38 -4.77
C SER A 100 -9.26 10.35 -4.39
N VAL A 101 -10.07 9.48 -5.01
CA VAL A 101 -11.49 9.32 -4.63
C VAL A 101 -11.63 8.95 -3.16
N LEU A 102 -10.85 7.99 -2.67
CA LEU A 102 -10.89 7.57 -1.27
C LEU A 102 -10.39 8.67 -0.31
N ILE A 103 -9.32 9.37 -0.67
CA ILE A 103 -8.77 10.49 0.11
C ILE A 103 -9.80 11.62 0.23
N ASP A 104 -10.31 12.10 -0.91
CA ASP A 104 -11.27 13.20 -0.95
C ASP A 104 -12.54 12.85 -0.17
N LYS A 105 -12.99 11.60 -0.29
CA LYS A 105 -14.13 11.09 0.45
C LYS A 105 -13.87 11.08 1.97
N ALA A 106 -12.71 10.60 2.42
CA ALA A 106 -12.33 10.61 3.84
C ALA A 106 -12.31 12.04 4.40
N HIS A 107 -11.69 12.96 3.68
CA HIS A 107 -11.64 14.38 4.07
C HIS A 107 -13.03 15.01 4.13
N SER A 108 -13.92 14.70 3.18
CA SER A 108 -15.31 15.20 3.19
C SER A 108 -16.10 14.72 4.42
N GLN A 109 -15.66 13.64 5.07
CA GLN A 109 -16.26 13.06 6.27
C GLN A 109 -15.45 13.33 7.54
N ASN A 110 -14.49 14.27 7.49
CA ASN A 110 -13.61 14.65 8.60
C ASN A 110 -12.74 13.49 9.14
N MET A 111 -12.30 12.58 8.27
CA MET A 111 -11.37 11.51 8.61
C MET A 111 -9.98 11.78 8.00
N GLU A 112 -8.93 11.58 8.79
CA GLU A 112 -7.55 11.52 8.28
C GLU A 112 -7.39 10.29 7.37
N PHE A 113 -6.64 10.41 6.27
CA PHE A 113 -6.35 9.30 5.36
C PHE A 113 -4.87 8.95 5.35
N PHE A 114 -4.55 7.72 5.73
CA PHE A 114 -3.18 7.20 5.72
C PHE A 114 -3.03 6.12 4.66
N ALA A 115 -2.01 6.27 3.81
CA ALA A 115 -1.63 5.22 2.86
C ALA A 115 -0.69 4.22 3.53
N SER A 116 -1.08 2.94 3.57
CA SER A 116 -0.29 1.85 4.15
C SER A 116 0.35 1.00 3.06
N LEU A 117 1.67 0.91 3.09
CA LEU A 117 2.46 0.18 2.10
C LEU A 117 3.09 -1.06 2.73
N ARG A 118 2.81 -2.22 2.13
CA ARG A 118 3.48 -3.49 2.44
C ARG A 118 4.88 -3.50 1.87
N LEU A 119 5.82 -4.04 2.65
CA LEU A 119 7.24 -3.85 2.39
C LEU A 119 7.93 -5.07 1.75
N GLY A 120 7.36 -6.26 1.82
CA GLY A 120 8.02 -7.53 1.53
C GLY A 120 8.19 -7.87 0.06
N ALA A 121 7.13 -7.69 -0.73
CA ALA A 121 7.10 -8.00 -2.15
C ALA A 121 6.42 -6.87 -2.93
N TYR A 122 6.89 -6.66 -4.15
CA TYR A 122 6.49 -5.54 -4.99
C TYR A 122 6.71 -5.88 -6.46
N GLY A 123 5.69 -5.60 -7.28
CA GLY A 123 5.74 -5.79 -8.71
C GLY A 123 6.61 -4.76 -9.43
N GLY A 124 7.24 -5.17 -10.53
CA GLY A 124 8.02 -4.27 -11.39
C GLY A 124 9.50 -4.14 -11.02
N ILE A 125 10.00 -4.94 -10.07
CA ILE A 125 11.44 -5.10 -9.82
C ILE A 125 11.98 -6.38 -10.47
N ASN A 126 13.30 -6.46 -10.69
CA ASN A 126 13.94 -7.72 -11.08
C ASN A 126 13.62 -8.83 -10.06
N PRO A 127 12.95 -9.92 -10.48
CA PRO A 127 12.56 -11.02 -9.59
C PRO A 127 13.73 -11.64 -8.80
N GLU A 128 14.96 -11.60 -9.32
CA GLU A 128 16.16 -12.14 -8.65
C GLU A 128 16.49 -11.43 -7.32
N PHE A 129 15.98 -10.22 -7.09
CA PHE A 129 16.17 -9.52 -5.82
C PHE A 129 15.18 -9.95 -4.73
N LEU A 130 14.06 -10.57 -5.10
CA LEU A 130 12.97 -10.91 -4.18
C LEU A 130 13.32 -12.16 -3.36
N LEU A 131 12.97 -12.16 -2.06
CA LEU A 131 13.24 -13.30 -1.18
C LEU A 131 12.54 -14.59 -1.64
N GLU A 132 11.33 -14.48 -2.17
CA GLU A 132 10.56 -15.62 -2.70
C GLU A 132 11.27 -16.35 -3.85
N ASN A 133 12.21 -15.67 -4.52
CA ASN A 133 13.03 -16.23 -5.60
C ASN A 133 14.48 -16.52 -5.15
N GLY A 134 14.75 -16.52 -3.84
CA GLY A 134 16.09 -16.73 -3.28
C GLY A 134 17.00 -15.50 -3.28
N GLY A 135 16.46 -14.31 -3.58
CA GLY A 135 17.18 -13.05 -3.50
C GLY A 135 17.42 -12.56 -2.07
N GLY A 136 18.03 -11.37 -1.94
CA GLY A 136 18.37 -10.76 -0.65
C GLY A 136 17.32 -9.80 -0.08
N GLY A 137 16.21 -9.54 -0.80
CA GLY A 137 15.16 -8.61 -0.38
C GLY A 137 15.73 -7.22 -0.06
N PHE A 138 15.47 -6.72 1.15
CA PHE A 138 15.95 -5.42 1.62
C PHE A 138 17.48 -5.31 1.73
N LEU A 139 18.26 -6.36 1.50
CA LEU A 139 19.71 -6.24 1.31
C LEU A 139 20.07 -5.53 0.00
N HIS A 140 19.25 -5.68 -1.04
CA HIS A 140 19.43 -4.99 -2.32
C HIS A 140 19.00 -3.53 -2.22
N ARG A 141 19.83 -2.61 -2.72
CA ARG A 141 19.51 -1.18 -2.69
C ARG A 141 18.36 -0.84 -3.63
N GLU A 142 18.25 -1.58 -4.71
CA GLU A 142 17.21 -1.51 -5.73
C GLU A 142 15.81 -1.69 -5.12
N VAL A 143 15.69 -2.68 -4.23
CA VAL A 143 14.47 -2.95 -3.44
C VAL A 143 14.10 -1.74 -2.59
N ARG A 144 15.05 -1.25 -1.79
CA ARG A 144 14.81 -0.12 -0.89
C ARG A 144 14.47 1.16 -1.66
N ASN A 145 15.18 1.41 -2.76
CA ASN A 145 14.93 2.55 -3.63
C ASN A 145 13.54 2.47 -4.29
N HIS A 146 13.07 1.28 -4.67
CA HIS A 146 11.72 1.10 -5.21
C HIS A 146 10.67 1.51 -4.17
N GLN A 147 10.76 0.96 -2.95
CA GLN A 147 9.83 1.30 -1.87
C GLN A 147 9.90 2.79 -1.49
N SER A 148 11.10 3.38 -1.45
CA SER A 148 11.26 4.83 -1.22
C SER A 148 10.56 5.67 -2.29
N LYS A 149 10.60 5.27 -3.56
CA LYS A 149 9.93 5.99 -4.65
C LYS A 149 8.41 5.94 -4.51
N VAL A 150 7.86 4.77 -4.20
CA VAL A 150 6.41 4.60 -3.97
C VAL A 150 5.96 5.43 -2.77
N LEU A 151 6.67 5.38 -1.64
CA LEU A 151 6.37 6.20 -0.47
C LEU A 151 6.49 7.70 -0.74
N LYS A 152 7.49 8.11 -1.54
CA LYS A 152 7.65 9.50 -1.95
C LYS A 152 6.48 9.98 -2.82
N GLU A 153 6.03 9.17 -3.76
CA GLU A 153 4.83 9.47 -4.56
C GLU A 153 3.60 9.65 -3.66
N LEU A 154 3.34 8.71 -2.74
CA LEU A 154 2.23 8.80 -1.79
C LEU A 154 2.32 10.05 -0.88
N ALA A 155 3.54 10.47 -0.53
CA ALA A 155 3.77 11.66 0.27
C ALA A 155 3.54 12.97 -0.52
N ASP A 156 4.06 13.04 -1.73
CA ASP A 156 4.20 14.30 -2.47
C ASP A 156 3.04 14.52 -3.46
N ASP A 157 2.61 13.48 -4.16
CA ASP A 157 1.62 13.58 -5.24
C ASP A 157 0.18 13.43 -4.71
N TYR A 158 -0.02 12.73 -3.59
CA TYR A 158 -1.35 12.50 -3.00
C TYR A 158 -1.58 13.32 -1.72
N GLN A 159 -2.83 13.73 -1.45
CA GLN A 159 -3.20 14.49 -0.23
C GLN A 159 -3.34 13.58 1.01
N THR A 160 -2.39 12.69 1.23
CA THR A 160 -2.36 11.81 2.41
C THR A 160 -2.04 12.60 3.68
N ASP A 161 -2.71 12.30 4.79
CA ASP A 161 -2.40 12.87 6.11
C ASP A 161 -1.26 12.11 6.80
N GLY A 162 -1.05 10.86 6.43
CA GLY A 162 0.06 10.07 6.93
C GLY A 162 0.41 8.91 6.00
N LEU A 163 1.56 8.32 6.27
CA LEU A 163 1.95 7.04 5.67
C LEU A 163 2.11 6.01 6.78
N GLU A 164 1.80 4.76 6.48
CA GLU A 164 2.10 3.61 7.33
C GLU A 164 3.07 2.66 6.62
N LEU A 165 4.12 2.28 7.33
CA LEU A 165 5.02 1.19 6.95
C LEU A 165 4.47 -0.13 7.50
N ASP A 166 3.95 -1.00 6.64
CA ASP A 166 3.39 -2.27 7.08
C ASP A 166 4.45 -3.39 7.10
N PHE A 167 5.07 -3.56 8.27
CA PHE A 167 5.99 -4.67 8.55
C PHE A 167 5.25 -5.95 8.99
N ALA A 168 3.92 -5.90 9.19
CA ALA A 168 3.13 -6.98 9.76
C ALA A 168 2.27 -7.74 8.73
N ALA A 169 2.61 -7.61 7.46
CA ALA A 169 2.04 -8.43 6.39
C ALA A 169 2.64 -9.86 6.29
N PRO A 170 3.95 -10.09 6.53
CA PRO A 170 4.56 -11.42 6.35
C PRO A 170 4.26 -12.41 7.48
N PRO A 171 4.06 -13.72 7.22
CA PRO A 171 4.38 -14.39 5.95
C PRO A 171 3.16 -14.62 5.05
N ALA A 172 1.94 -14.52 5.56
CA ALA A 172 0.75 -14.90 4.80
C ALA A 172 0.27 -13.78 3.85
N GLY A 173 0.51 -12.52 4.22
CA GLY A 173 0.09 -11.36 3.45
C GLY A 173 1.19 -10.79 2.54
N ASP A 174 2.46 -11.16 2.78
CA ASP A 174 3.63 -10.67 2.04
C ASP A 174 4.91 -11.47 2.37
N SER A 175 6.01 -11.23 1.67
CA SER A 175 7.33 -11.82 1.97
C SER A 175 8.04 -11.10 3.12
N TYR A 176 8.97 -11.76 3.81
CA TYR A 176 9.81 -11.07 4.79
C TYR A 176 10.70 -10.01 4.11
N LEU A 177 11.25 -9.08 4.89
CA LEU A 177 12.14 -8.05 4.34
C LEU A 177 13.58 -8.57 4.18
N LEU A 178 14.02 -9.45 5.08
CA LEU A 178 15.38 -9.99 5.12
C LEU A 178 15.35 -11.52 5.08
N PRO A 179 16.39 -12.17 4.51
CA PRO A 179 16.49 -13.62 4.50
C PRO A 179 16.64 -14.18 5.93
N GLU A 180 16.31 -15.45 6.15
CA GLU A 180 16.35 -16.07 7.49
C GLU A 180 17.74 -16.00 8.15
N ASN A 181 18.81 -16.07 7.35
CA ASN A 181 20.20 -16.04 7.81
C ASN A 181 20.78 -14.61 7.99
N HIS A 182 19.94 -13.57 7.99
CA HIS A 182 20.39 -12.19 8.15
C HIS A 182 21.14 -11.97 9.48
N THR A 183 22.10 -11.06 9.44
CA THR A 183 22.89 -10.67 10.61
C THR A 183 22.25 -9.50 11.36
N ARG A 184 22.75 -9.20 12.57
CA ARG A 184 22.36 -7.99 13.30
C ARG A 184 22.70 -6.71 12.52
N LYS A 185 23.77 -6.72 11.71
CA LYS A 185 24.17 -5.58 10.88
C LYS A 185 23.14 -5.32 9.77
N ASP A 186 22.57 -6.37 9.20
CA ASP A 186 21.56 -6.28 8.14
C ASP A 186 20.27 -5.62 8.64
N LYS A 187 19.90 -5.84 9.91
CA LYS A 187 18.78 -5.12 10.54
C LYS A 187 18.99 -3.61 10.57
N GLY A 188 20.25 -3.14 10.68
CA GLY A 188 20.59 -1.73 10.64
C GLY A 188 20.20 -1.04 9.33
N ILE A 189 20.21 -1.78 8.22
CA ILE A 189 19.77 -1.27 6.90
C ILE A 189 18.30 -0.84 6.95
N ILE A 190 17.45 -1.61 7.64
CA ILE A 190 16.03 -1.25 7.80
C ILE A 190 15.90 0.02 8.65
N THR A 191 16.65 0.13 9.75
CA THR A 191 16.62 1.33 10.61
C THR A 191 17.06 2.59 9.86
N ASP A 192 18.14 2.49 9.09
CA ASP A 192 18.64 3.59 8.27
C ASP A 192 17.61 3.99 7.21
N TRP A 193 17.00 3.00 6.54
CA TRP A 193 15.96 3.24 5.54
C TRP A 193 14.70 3.88 6.15
N VAL A 194 14.22 3.41 7.30
CA VAL A 194 13.09 4.05 8.02
C VAL A 194 13.42 5.50 8.38
N SER A 195 14.66 5.78 8.76
CA SER A 195 15.12 7.14 9.07
C SER A 195 15.12 8.05 7.83
N GLU A 196 15.49 7.51 6.67
CA GLU A 196 15.38 8.19 5.37
C GLU A 196 13.92 8.53 5.05
N ILE A 197 13.00 7.56 5.13
CA ILE A 197 11.57 7.78 4.90
C ILE A 197 11.00 8.79 5.89
N SER A 198 11.37 8.69 7.17
CA SER A 198 10.96 9.66 8.20
C SER A 198 11.38 11.08 7.82
N SER A 199 12.58 11.24 7.26
CA SER A 199 13.07 12.54 6.80
C SER A 199 12.27 13.07 5.61
N ILE A 200 11.93 12.21 4.64
CA ILE A 200 11.06 12.57 3.50
C ILE A 200 9.71 13.09 4.03
N VAL A 201 9.06 12.33 4.92
CA VAL A 201 7.74 12.71 5.46
C VAL A 201 7.81 13.96 6.34
N LYS A 202 8.88 14.18 7.12
CA LYS A 202 9.02 15.37 7.97
C LYS A 202 9.28 16.66 7.20
N ASN A 203 9.86 16.56 6.00
CA ASN A 203 10.21 17.70 5.17
C ASN A 203 9.08 18.14 4.23
N ARG A 204 7.93 17.44 4.23
CA ARG A 204 6.78 17.83 3.42
C ARG A 204 6.02 19.03 4.00
N ASN A 205 5.30 19.74 3.14
CA ASN A 205 4.39 20.84 3.51
C ASN A 205 2.98 20.37 3.91
N LYS A 206 2.83 19.05 4.13
CA LYS A 206 1.60 18.33 4.52
C LYS A 206 1.77 17.72 5.93
N PRO A 207 0.77 17.04 6.52
CA PRO A 207 0.87 16.57 7.92
C PRO A 207 2.03 15.59 8.13
N LYS A 208 2.85 15.74 9.18
CA LYS A 208 4.16 15.07 9.24
C LYS A 208 4.12 13.72 9.96
N VAL A 209 3.20 12.83 9.56
CA VAL A 209 2.94 11.56 10.24
C VAL A 209 3.47 10.37 9.45
N LEU A 210 4.38 9.61 10.07
CA LEU A 210 4.82 8.30 9.60
C LEU A 210 4.55 7.29 10.72
N GLY A 211 3.66 6.34 10.46
CA GLY A 211 3.38 5.20 11.31
C GLY A 211 4.12 3.94 10.85
N ALA A 212 4.13 2.93 11.71
CA ALA A 212 4.59 1.59 11.35
C ALA A 212 3.70 0.56 12.04
N ARG A 213 3.24 -0.42 11.27
CA ARG A 213 2.58 -1.61 11.81
C ARG A 213 3.62 -2.70 11.95
N ILE A 214 3.81 -3.19 13.17
CA ILE A 214 4.81 -4.19 13.51
C ILE A 214 4.14 -5.34 14.26
N TYR A 215 4.72 -6.54 14.20
CA TYR A 215 4.31 -7.63 15.08
C TYR A 215 4.60 -7.27 16.54
N PRO A 216 3.77 -7.74 17.49
CA PRO A 216 4.10 -7.65 18.89
C PRO A 216 5.44 -8.34 19.14
N THR A 217 6.33 -7.67 19.87
CA THR A 217 7.50 -8.33 20.46
C THR A 217 7.02 -9.07 21.69
N GLU A 218 7.29 -10.37 21.78
CA GLU A 218 7.19 -11.12 23.04
C GLU A 218 8.14 -10.54 24.10
#